data_AF-A0AA97HNT2-F1
#
_entry.id   AF-A0AA97HNT2-F1
#
_cell.length_a   1.000
_cell.length_b   1.000
_cell.length_c   1.000
_cell.angle_alpha   90.00
_cell.angle_beta   90.00
_cell.angle_gamma   90.00
#
_symmetry.space_group_name_H-M   'P 1'
#
loop_
_entity.id
_entity.type
_entity.pdbx_description
1 polymer ?
#
loop_
_entity_poly.entity_id
_entity_poly.type
_entity_poly.pdbx_seq_one_letter_code
_entity_poly.pdbx_strand_id
1 'polypeptide(L)' 'MTERNEGWYIIQTRDGSCEVLSAEHVSRDKLQDQRPVWGPYATQNEAIARRVGLIRSGKCNPV' A
#
# COMPACT_ATOMS: atom_id res chain seq x y z
N MET A 1 -7.17 23.06 1.02
CA MET A 1 -6.10 22.50 0.18
C MET A 1 -6.42 21.03 0.01
N THR A 2 -7.09 20.65 -1.09
CA THR A 2 -7.47 19.26 -1.31
C THR A 2 -6.19 18.53 -1.69
N GLU A 3 -5.59 17.79 -0.74
CA GLU A 3 -4.48 16.90 -1.03
C GLU A 3 -4.96 15.95 -2.11
N ARG A 4 -4.52 16.19 -3.35
CA ARG A 4 -4.73 15.26 -4.44
C ARG A 4 -3.91 14.05 -4.05
N ASN A 5 -4.59 13.09 -3.44
CA ASN A 5 -4.09 11.76 -3.18
C ASN A 5 -3.87 11.19 -4.59
N GLU A 6 -2.72 11.49 -5.18
CA GLU A 6 -2.30 11.04 -6.51
C GLU A 6 -1.09 10.15 -6.25
N GLY A 7 -1.23 8.87 -6.60
CA GLY A 7 -0.15 7.90 -6.39
C GLY A 7 -0.65 6.53 -6.00
N TRP A 8 0.31 5.66 -5.74
CA TRP A 8 0.11 4.26 -5.42
C TRP A 8 0.54 3.96 -3.99
N TYR A 9 -0.25 3.16 -3.31
CA TYR A 9 -0.07 2.80 -1.91
C TYR A 9 0.05 1.30 -1.77
N ILE A 10 0.83 0.87 -0.78
CA ILE A 10 0.85 -0.51 -0.32
C ILE A 10 0.14 -0.54 1.02
N ILE A 11 -0.90 -1.35 1.16
CA ILE A 11 -1.66 -1.52 2.41
C ILE A 11 -1.52 -2.96 2.85
N GLN A 12 -1.05 -3.17 4.09
CA GLN A 12 -1.09 -4.50 4.69
C GLN A 12 -2.53 -4.87 5.01
N THR A 13 -2.93 -6.11 4.73
CA THR A 13 -4.24 -6.67 5.06
C THR A 13 -4.19 -7.40 6.41
N ARG A 14 -5.35 -7.86 6.91
CA ARG A 14 -5.42 -8.53 8.23
C ARG A 14 -4.75 -9.91 8.26
N ASP A 15 -4.66 -10.58 7.10
CA ASP A 15 -3.94 -11.82 6.87
C ASP A 15 -2.42 -11.62 6.70
N GLY A 16 -1.94 -10.38 6.80
CA GLY A 16 -0.52 -10.03 6.72
C GLY A 16 0.03 -9.96 5.28
N SER A 17 -0.80 -10.23 4.27
CA SER A 17 -0.44 -9.92 2.89
C SER A 17 -0.52 -8.41 2.64
N CYS A 18 -0.06 -7.96 1.47
CA CYS A 18 -0.04 -6.55 1.11
C CYS A 18 -0.64 -6.33 -0.27
N GLU A 19 -1.49 -5.32 -0.40
CA GLU A 19 -2.17 -4.92 -1.64
C GLU A 19 -1.59 -3.61 -2.17
N VAL A 20 -1.47 -3.49 -3.50
CA VAL A 20 -1.10 -2.23 -4.17
C VAL A 20 -2.36 -1.58 -4.70
N LEU A 21 -2.70 -0.38 -4.22
CA LEU A 21 -3.90 0.35 -4.60
C LEU A 21 -3.54 1.76 -5.08
N SER A 22 -4.25 2.26 -6.11
CA SER A 22 -4.19 3.68 -6.42
C SER A 22 -4.94 4.48 -5.36
N ALA A 23 -4.58 5.73 -5.19
CA ALA A 23 -5.18 6.63 -4.22
C ALA A 23 -6.70 6.77 -4.32
N GLU A 24 -7.29 6.57 -5.50
CA GLU A 24 -8.75 6.54 -5.73
C GLU A 24 -9.41 5.30 -5.11
N HIS A 25 -8.67 4.19 -5.06
CA HIS A 25 -9.13 2.91 -4.52
C HIS A 25 -8.76 2.74 -3.04
N VAL A 26 -7.95 3.64 -2.47
CA VAL A 26 -7.69 3.68 -1.04
C VAL A 26 -8.94 4.25 -0.34
N SER A 27 -9.84 3.34 0.05
CA SER A 27 -11.00 3.70 0.88
C SER A 27 -10.52 4.18 2.26
N ARG A 28 -11.18 5.20 2.84
CA ARG A 28 -10.90 5.66 4.23
C ARG A 28 -10.95 4.51 5.25
N ASP A 29 -11.78 3.51 5.00
CA ASP A 29 -11.90 2.30 5.81
C ASP A 29 -10.60 1.49 5.83
N LYS A 30 -9.90 1.41 4.69
CA LYS A 30 -8.62 0.71 4.57
C LYS A 30 -7.50 1.42 5.37
N LEU A 31 -7.56 2.75 5.44
CA LEU A 31 -6.63 3.61 6.19
C LEU A 31 -6.91 3.68 7.70
N GLN A 32 -8.18 3.57 8.11
CA GLN A 32 -8.58 3.71 9.53
C GLN A 32 -8.24 2.49 10.39
N ASP A 33 -8.05 1.32 9.78
CA ASP A 33 -7.88 0.05 10.49
C ASP A 33 -6.49 -0.12 11.16
N GLN A 34 -5.77 0.98 11.45
CA GLN A 34 -4.41 1.01 12.02
C GLN A 34 -3.37 0.12 11.29
N ARG A 35 -3.66 -0.31 10.06
CA ARG A 35 -2.76 -1.17 9.31
C ARG A 35 -1.59 -0.37 8.75
N PRO A 36 -0.39 -0.97 8.66
CA PRO A 36 0.73 -0.35 7.97
C PRO A 36 0.36 0.04 6.53
N VAL A 37 0.71 1.28 6.17
CA VAL A 37 0.54 1.85 4.83
C VAL A 37 1.89 2.42 4.39
N TRP A 38 2.26 2.18 3.13
CA TRP A 38 3.47 2.71 2.52
C TRP A 38 3.14 3.44 1.20
N GLY A 39 3.77 4.59 0.97
CA GLY A 39 3.53 5.45 -0.20
C GLY A 39 3.31 6.92 0.20
N PRO A 40 2.81 7.77 -0.72
CA PRO A 40 2.49 7.45 -2.13
C PRO A 40 3.74 7.19 -2.97
N TYR A 41 3.62 6.29 -3.94
CA TYR A 41 4.58 6.04 -5.01
C TYR A 41 4.09 6.63 -6.33
N ALA A 42 5.03 7.06 -7.17
CA ALA A 42 4.69 7.74 -8.42
C ALA A 42 4.03 6.81 -9.43
N THR A 43 4.39 5.52 -9.43
CA THR A 43 3.88 4.52 -10.37
C THR A 43 3.51 3.21 -9.67
N GLN A 44 2.62 2.45 -10.30
CA GLN A 44 2.26 1.11 -9.83
C GLN A 44 3.49 0.19 -9.78
N ASN A 45 4.35 0.25 -10.79
CA ASN A 45 5.57 -0.56 -10.86
C ASN A 45 6.52 -0.28 -9.69
N GLU A 46 6.67 0.99 -9.31
CA GLU A 46 7.45 1.35 -8.12
C GLU A 46 6.83 0.75 -6.85
N ALA A 47 5.52 0.88 -6.67
CA ALA A 47 4.81 0.29 -5.54
C ALA A 47 4.95 -1.25 -5.50
N ILE A 48 4.90 -1.92 -6.66
CA ILE A 48 5.12 -3.37 -6.77
C ILE A 48 6.56 -3.73 -6.36
N ALA A 49 7.56 -3.00 -6.86
CA ALA A 49 8.96 -3.25 -6.49
C ALA A 49 9.18 -3.08 -4.98
N ARG A 50 8.58 -2.04 -4.38
CA ARG A 50 8.61 -1.79 -2.94
C ARG A 50 7.89 -2.90 -2.15
N ARG A 51 6.74 -3.39 -2.63
CA ARG A 51 6.02 -4.53 -2.03
C ARG A 51 6.88 -5.78 -1.99
N VAL A 52 7.63 -6.09 -3.05
CA VAL A 52 8.56 -7.23 -3.06
C VAL A 52 9.64 -7.05 -1.99
N GLY A 53 10.18 -5.84 -1.83
CA GLY A 53 11.10 -5.51 -0.73
C GLY A 53 10.49 -5.76 0.66
N LEU A 54 9.22 -5.38 0.84
CA LEU A 54 8.50 -5.63 2.10
C LEU A 54 8.35 -7.12 2.38
N ILE A 55 8.04 -7.94 1.36
CA ILE A 55 7.99 -9.40 1.47
C ILE A 55 9.36 -9.96 1.91
N ARG A 56 10.44 -9.55 1.26
CA ARG A 56 11.81 -9.99 1.61
C ARG A 56 12.23 -9.59 3.02
N SER A 57 11.67 -8.51 3.56
CA SER A 57 11.91 -8.04 4.93
C SER A 57 10.98 -8.64 5.98
N GLY A 58 10.06 -9.54 5.60
CA GLY A 58 9.07 -10.15 6.49
C GLY A 58 7.94 -9.22 6.92
N LYS A 59 7.79 -8.05 6.28
CA LYS A 59 6.70 -7.09 6.56
C LYS A 59 5.42 -7.41 5.81
N CYS A 60 5.49 -8.20 4.75
CA CYS A 60 4.34 -8.66 4.00
C CYS A 60 4.48 -10.16 3.75
N ASN A 61 3.38 -10.89 3.84
CA ASN A 61 3.36 -12.29 3.44
C ASN A 61 3.34 -12.40 1.91
N PRO A 62 4.12 -13.33 1.32
CA PRO A 62 3.92 -13.74 -0.05
C PRO A 62 2.55 -14.41 -0.18
N VAL A 63 1.87 -14.16 -1.29
CA VAL A 63 0.60 -14.80 -1.68
C VAL A 63 0.84 -15.73 -2.85
#